data_AF-A0A242CTM2-F1
#
_entry.id   AF-A0A242CTM2-F1
#
_cell.length_a   1.000
_cell.length_b   1.000
_cell.length_c   1.000
_cell.angle_alpha   90.00
_cell.angle_beta   90.00
_cell.angle_gamma   90.00
#
_symmetry.space_group_name_H-M   'P 1'
#
loop_
_entity.id
_entity.type
_entity.pdbx_description
1 polymer ?
#
loop_
_entity_poly.entity_id
_entity_poly.type
_entity_poly.pdbx_seq_one_letter_code
_entity_poly.pdbx_strand_id
1 'polypeptide(L)'
;MKKRSILIGLSLATGVVSSLLLRKEKQKNENRQNFIGNWRFTSKTKEDVTIEIANDYSLTIEGKPLTASIVELTPMRLVLLDTFGYHLVLEQKGSVITLYDEAEDCHYSLTKII
;
A
#
# COMPACT_ATOMS: atom_id res chain seq x y z
N MET A 1 23.90 -52.53 47.50
CA MET A 1 24.47 -51.23 47.92
C MET A 1 25.16 -50.59 46.71
N LYS A 2 25.13 -49.24 46.63
CA LYS A 2 25.92 -48.32 45.75
C LYS A 2 25.48 -48.19 44.28
N LYS A 3 25.34 -47.01 43.65
CA LYS A 3 25.01 -45.61 44.02
C LYS A 3 24.46 -44.98 42.72
N ARG A 4 23.39 -44.18 42.80
CA ARG A 4 22.94 -43.32 41.70
C ARG A 4 23.83 -42.06 41.66
N SER A 5 24.13 -41.53 40.48
CA SER A 5 24.58 -40.15 40.34
C SER A 5 23.94 -39.51 39.10
N ILE A 6 23.32 -38.37 39.33
CA ILE A 6 22.63 -37.47 38.40
C ILE A 6 23.46 -36.19 38.33
N LEU A 7 23.76 -35.68 37.14
CA LEU A 7 24.11 -34.27 36.87
C LEU A 7 23.61 -33.97 35.43
N ILE A 8 22.36 -33.51 35.25
CA ILE A 8 21.94 -32.10 35.14
C ILE A 8 22.74 -31.32 34.09
N GLY A 9 22.26 -31.34 32.86
CA GLY A 9 22.58 -30.35 31.83
C GLY A 9 21.36 -29.46 31.60
N LEU A 10 21.21 -28.41 32.40
CA LEU A 10 20.16 -27.40 32.25
C LEU A 10 20.66 -26.34 31.27
N SER A 11 20.45 -26.54 29.96
CA SER A 11 20.67 -25.47 28.98
C SER A 11 19.43 -24.59 28.92
N LEU A 12 19.53 -23.42 29.54
CA LEU A 12 18.52 -22.36 29.51
C LEU A 12 18.55 -21.67 28.12
N ALA A 13 17.91 -22.28 27.12
CA ALA A 13 17.61 -21.57 25.87
C ALA A 13 16.35 -20.72 26.06
N THR A 14 16.49 -19.60 26.77
CA THR A 14 15.48 -18.55 26.83
C THR A 14 15.52 -17.73 25.54
N GLY A 15 14.61 -18.03 24.63
CA GLY A 15 14.26 -17.16 23.50
C GLY A 15 12.75 -17.07 23.39
N VAL A 16 12.14 -16.13 24.11
CA VAL A 16 10.71 -15.82 24.02
C VAL A 16 10.53 -14.63 23.10
N VAL A 17 9.77 -14.80 22.01
CA VAL A 17 8.72 -13.90 21.45
C VAL A 17 8.35 -14.49 20.08
N SER A 18 7.14 -14.43 19.55
CA SER A 18 5.82 -14.02 20.00
C SER A 18 4.91 -14.56 18.90
N SER A 19 3.73 -15.02 19.28
CA SER A 19 2.61 -15.25 18.39
C SER A 19 2.38 -14.07 17.44
N LEU A 20 2.79 -14.19 16.18
CA LEU A 20 2.29 -13.37 15.08
C LEU A 20 2.01 -14.27 13.87
N LEU A 21 0.81 -14.83 13.86
CA LEU A 21 -0.13 -14.68 12.75
C LEU A 21 0.51 -14.64 11.35
N LEU A 22 0.79 -15.81 10.78
CA LEU A 22 0.64 -15.99 9.33
C LEU A 22 -0.58 -16.86 9.09
N ARG A 23 -1.73 -16.33 9.54
CA ARG A 23 -2.97 -16.56 8.83
C ARG A 23 -2.70 -16.07 7.41
N LYS A 24 -2.39 -17.00 6.50
CA LYS A 24 -2.63 -16.82 5.07
C LYS A 24 -4.13 -16.56 4.96
N GLU A 25 -4.54 -15.32 5.20
CA GLU A 25 -5.78 -14.85 4.61
C GLU A 25 -5.54 -14.95 3.11
N LYS A 26 -6.13 -16.00 2.54
CA LYS A 26 -6.83 -15.87 1.26
C LYS A 26 -7.84 -14.74 1.45
N GLN A 27 -7.37 -13.50 1.53
CA GLN A 27 -8.19 -12.33 1.56
C GLN A 27 -8.67 -12.18 0.12
N LYS A 28 -9.84 -12.77 -0.10
CA LYS A 28 -10.84 -12.44 -1.09
C LYS A 28 -10.42 -11.27 -1.99
N ASN A 29 -10.30 -11.59 -3.26
CA ASN A 29 -10.06 -10.74 -4.42
C ASN A 29 -11.16 -9.66 -4.64
N GLU A 30 -11.89 -9.26 -3.60
CA GLU A 30 -13.18 -8.59 -3.74
C GLU A 30 -13.14 -7.08 -3.56
N ASN A 31 -12.01 -6.46 -3.21
CA ASN A 31 -12.00 -5.03 -2.88
C ASN A 31 -10.73 -4.27 -3.26
N ARG A 32 -9.87 -4.84 -4.11
CA ARG A 32 -8.63 -4.17 -4.55
C ARG A 32 -8.82 -3.29 -5.80
N GLN A 33 -9.99 -3.37 -6.44
CA GLN A 33 -10.25 -2.67 -7.70
C GLN A 33 -10.72 -1.21 -7.55
N ASN A 34 -10.83 -0.70 -6.32
CA ASN A 34 -11.47 0.60 -6.10
C ASN A 34 -10.70 1.76 -6.72
N PHE A 35 -9.38 1.62 -6.88
CA PHE A 35 -8.51 2.61 -7.50
C PHE A 35 -8.39 2.45 -9.03
N ILE A 36 -8.76 1.30 -9.59
CA ILE A 36 -8.57 1.01 -11.01
C ILE A 36 -9.58 1.82 -11.85
N GLY A 37 -9.06 2.43 -12.92
CA GLY A 37 -9.82 3.19 -13.89
C GLY A 37 -9.25 4.58 -14.18
N ASN A 38 -10.06 5.39 -14.84
CA ASN A 38 -9.73 6.76 -15.22
C ASN A 38 -10.30 7.73 -14.19
N TRP A 39 -9.49 8.68 -13.78
CA TRP A 39 -9.81 9.69 -12.78
C TRP A 39 -9.39 11.07 -13.25
N ARG A 40 -10.10 12.09 -12.78
CA ARG A 40 -9.78 13.50 -13.02
C ARG A 40 -9.69 14.24 -11.69
N PHE A 41 -8.75 15.15 -11.57
CA PHE A 41 -8.69 16.14 -10.51
C PHE A 41 -8.26 17.50 -11.05
N THR A 42 -8.51 18.55 -10.28
CA THR A 42 -8.03 19.90 -10.60
C THR A 42 -6.72 20.14 -9.84
N SER A 43 -5.65 20.42 -10.58
CA SER A 43 -4.32 20.69 -10.04
C SER A 43 -4.25 22.01 -9.28
N LYS A 44 -3.13 22.26 -8.60
CA LYS A 44 -2.84 23.54 -7.94
C LYS A 44 -2.91 24.73 -8.89
N THR A 45 -2.59 24.52 -10.17
CA THR A 45 -2.62 25.54 -11.23
C THR A 45 -4.04 25.78 -11.79
N LYS A 46 -5.06 25.10 -11.24
CA LYS A 46 -6.46 25.10 -11.73
C LYS A 46 -6.62 24.48 -13.12
N GLU A 47 -5.72 23.59 -13.50
CA GLU A 47 -5.82 22.79 -14.72
C GLU A 47 -6.41 21.43 -14.38
N ASP A 48 -7.29 20.93 -15.24
CA ASP A 48 -7.83 19.58 -15.07
C ASP A 48 -6.79 18.55 -15.54
N VAL A 49 -6.43 17.66 -14.63
CA VAL A 49 -5.46 16.59 -14.83
C VAL A 49 -6.17 15.24 -14.76
N THR A 50 -5.90 14.38 -15.72
CA THR A 50 -6.41 13.03 -15.86
C THR A 50 -5.33 12.03 -15.49
N ILE A 51 -5.70 11.05 -14.68
CA ILE A 51 -4.86 9.91 -14.33
C ILE A 51 -5.58 8.61 -14.66
N GLU A 52 -4.83 7.63 -15.13
CA GLU A 52 -5.29 6.28 -15.37
C GLU A 52 -4.51 5.33 -14.48
N ILE A 53 -5.24 4.48 -13.75
CA ILE A 53 -4.68 3.41 -12.93
C ILE A 53 -5.09 2.09 -13.57
N ALA A 54 -4.11 1.40 -14.15
CA ALA A 54 -4.35 0.15 -14.84
C ALA A 54 -4.53 -1.02 -13.84
N ASN A 55 -4.86 -2.21 -14.37
CA ASN A 55 -5.16 -3.39 -13.55
C ASN A 55 -3.95 -3.89 -12.73
N ASP A 56 -2.74 -3.54 -13.13
CA ASP A 56 -1.49 -3.82 -12.41
C ASP A 56 -1.07 -2.69 -11.47
N TYR A 57 -1.92 -1.66 -11.29
CA TYR A 57 -1.66 -0.43 -10.54
C TYR A 57 -0.53 0.42 -11.11
N SER A 58 -0.15 0.23 -12.38
CA SER A 58 0.63 1.23 -13.09
C SER A 58 -0.18 2.52 -13.23
N LEU A 59 0.49 3.65 -13.03
CA LEU A 59 -0.10 4.98 -13.07
C LEU A 59 0.31 5.68 -14.35
N THR A 60 -0.65 6.26 -15.05
CA THR A 60 -0.45 7.11 -16.21
C THR A 60 -1.05 8.48 -15.91
N ILE A 61 -0.28 9.55 -16.11
CA ILE A 61 -0.74 10.94 -15.88
C ILE A 61 -0.73 11.65 -17.24
N GLU A 62 -1.87 12.22 -17.66
CA GLU A 62 -1.99 12.91 -18.96
C GLU A 62 -1.50 12.05 -20.14
N GLY A 63 -1.78 10.74 -20.12
CA GLY A 63 -1.34 9.79 -21.13
C GLY A 63 0.15 9.41 -21.08
N LYS A 64 0.92 9.94 -20.13
CA LYS A 64 2.33 9.59 -19.91
C LYS A 64 2.45 8.55 -18.79
N PRO A 65 3.02 7.36 -19.04
CA PRO A 65 3.22 6.37 -18.00
C PRO A 65 4.21 6.89 -16.97
N LEU A 66 3.81 6.88 -15.70
CA LEU A 66 4.68 7.17 -14.57
C LEU A 66 5.33 5.87 -14.12
N THR A 67 6.66 5.84 -14.16
CA THR A 67 7.40 4.72 -13.57
C THR A 67 7.35 4.87 -12.05
N ALA A 68 6.59 4.00 -11.40
CA ALA A 68 6.45 3.98 -9.94
C ALA A 68 6.42 2.54 -9.42
N SER A 69 6.84 2.36 -8.18
CA SER A 69 6.77 1.09 -7.45
C SER A 69 5.68 1.13 -6.40
N ILE A 70 4.98 0.01 -6.21
CA ILE A 70 3.93 -0.10 -5.20
C ILE A 70 4.60 -0.30 -3.84
N VAL A 71 4.43 0.67 -2.93
CA VAL A 71 4.91 0.59 -1.54
C VAL A 71 3.86 -0.03 -0.64
N GLU A 72 2.60 0.35 -0.84
CA GLU A 72 1.47 -0.13 -0.04
C GLU A 72 0.25 -0.37 -0.93
N LEU A 73 -0.41 -1.51 -0.77
CA LEU A 73 -1.67 -1.80 -1.45
C LEU A 73 -2.64 -2.47 -0.47
N THR A 74 -3.62 -1.69 -0.04
CA THR A 74 -4.75 -2.13 0.78
C THR A 74 -6.07 -1.75 0.10
N PRO A 75 -7.23 -2.27 0.54
CA PRO A 75 -8.52 -1.88 -0.01
C PRO A 75 -8.82 -0.38 0.06
N MET A 76 -8.24 0.33 1.04
CA MET A 76 -8.52 1.74 1.31
C MET A 76 -7.37 2.68 0.96
N ARG A 77 -6.20 2.12 0.60
CA ARG A 77 -4.99 2.91 0.40
C ARG A 77 -4.06 2.26 -0.62
N LEU A 78 -3.62 3.04 -1.59
CA LEU A 78 -2.59 2.70 -2.58
C LEU A 78 -1.48 3.74 -2.46
N VAL A 79 -0.26 3.30 -2.15
CA VAL A 79 0.93 4.15 -2.08
C VAL A 79 1.88 3.73 -3.18
N LEU A 80 2.22 4.69 -4.05
CA LEU A 80 3.19 4.54 -5.12
C LEU A 80 4.43 5.39 -4.80
N LEU A 81 5.61 4.89 -5.09
CA LEU A 81 6.88 5.63 -5.02
C LEU A 81 7.42 5.83 -6.42
N ASP A 82 7.56 7.08 -6.84
CA ASP A 82 8.07 7.42 -8.16
C ASP A 82 9.60 7.25 -8.28
N THR A 83 10.15 7.50 -9.47
CA THR A 83 11.60 7.43 -9.71
C THR A 83 12.41 8.51 -9.02
N PHE A 84 11.78 9.60 -8.57
CA PHE A 84 12.42 10.72 -7.89
C PHE A 84 12.45 10.55 -6.36
N GLY A 85 11.72 9.54 -5.84
CA GLY A 85 11.66 9.24 -4.41
C GLY A 85 10.46 9.86 -3.70
N TYR A 86 9.46 10.36 -4.43
CA TYR A 86 8.24 10.94 -3.86
C TYR A 86 7.08 9.95 -3.84
N HIS A 87 6.28 10.03 -2.78
CA HIS A 87 5.09 9.21 -2.62
C HIS A 87 3.85 9.86 -3.24
N LEU A 88 3.13 9.06 -4.02
CA LEU A 88 1.76 9.34 -4.43
C LEU A 88 0.83 8.44 -3.62
N VAL A 89 -0.01 9.05 -2.79
CA VAL A 89 -0.89 8.32 -1.87
C VAL A 89 -2.33 8.50 -2.30
N LEU A 90 -2.95 7.42 -2.77
CA LEU A 90 -4.37 7.35 -3.02
C LEU A 90 -5.07 6.76 -1.80
N GLU A 91 -6.04 7.48 -1.26
CA GLU A 91 -6.86 7.03 -0.14
C GLU A 91 -8.33 7.05 -0.50
N GLN A 92 -9.03 5.98 -0.16
CA GLN A 92 -10.49 5.93 -0.24
C GLN A 92 -11.09 6.32 1.12
N LYS A 93 -11.83 7.43 1.14
CA LYS A 93 -12.56 7.94 2.30
C LYS A 93 -14.06 7.86 2.01
N GLY A 94 -14.66 6.73 2.37
CA GLY A 94 -16.06 6.43 2.06
C GLY A 94 -16.27 6.21 0.56
N SER A 95 -17.00 7.11 -0.10
CA SER A 95 -17.23 7.09 -1.55
C SER A 95 -16.28 7.98 -2.35
N VAL A 96 -15.44 8.77 -1.69
CA VAL A 96 -14.50 9.70 -2.33
C VAL A 96 -13.10 9.10 -2.32
N ILE A 97 -12.38 9.22 -3.43
CA ILE A 97 -10.96 8.90 -3.50
C ILE A 97 -10.17 10.21 -3.55
N THR A 98 -9.14 10.31 -2.75
CA THR A 98 -8.22 11.45 -2.73
C THR A 98 -6.83 11.01 -3.12
N LEU A 99 -6.11 11.84 -3.88
CA LEU A 99 -4.69 11.71 -4.18
C LEU A 99 -3.92 12.73 -3.35
N TYR A 100 -2.88 12.30 -2.64
CA TYR A 100 -1.87 13.17 -2.07
C TYR A 100 -0.59 13.05 -2.89
N ASP A 101 -0.06 14.18 -3.31
CA ASP A 101 1.23 14.30 -3.99
C ASP A 101 2.26 14.90 -3.01
N GLU A 102 3.22 14.08 -2.59
CA GLU A 102 4.28 14.49 -1.67
C GLU A 102 5.22 15.54 -2.26
N ALA A 103 5.44 15.54 -3.58
CA ALA A 103 6.33 16.50 -4.22
C ALA A 103 5.74 17.92 -4.19
N GLU A 104 4.41 18.03 -4.29
CA GLU A 104 3.69 19.30 -4.26
C GLU A 104 3.11 19.67 -2.88
N ASP A 105 3.16 18.72 -1.94
CA ASP A 105 2.47 18.77 -0.64
C ASP A 105 0.99 19.16 -0.77
N CYS A 106 0.29 18.51 -1.71
CA CYS A 106 -1.08 18.86 -2.09
C CYS A 106 -2.01 17.64 -2.09
N HIS A 107 -3.27 17.88 -1.69
CA HIS A 107 -4.35 16.89 -1.75
C HIS A 107 -5.36 17.24 -2.83
N TYR A 108 -5.69 16.24 -3.64
CA TYR A 108 -6.58 16.32 -4.78
C TYR A 108 -7.75 15.35 -4.61
N SER A 109 -8.98 15.84 -4.83
CA SER A 109 -10.16 14.98 -4.87
C SER A 109 -10.33 14.40 -6.26
N LEU A 110 -10.30 13.07 -6.37
CA LEU A 110 -10.45 12.37 -7.64
C LEU A 110 -11.93 12.17 -7.98
N THR A 111 -12.28 12.48 -9.22
CA THR A 111 -13.58 12.21 -9.81
C THR A 111 -13.42 11.14 -10.89
N LYS A 112 -14.19 10.06 -10.81
CA LYS A 112 -14.12 8.98 -11.79
C LYS A 112 -14.65 9.46 -13.15
N ILE A 113 -13.91 9.19 -14.22
CA ILE A 113 -14.35 9.43 -15.60
C ILE A 113 -15.04 8.15 -16.07
N ILE A 114 -16.29 8.29 -16.55
CA ILE A 114 -17.14 7.19 -17.05
C ILE A 114 -16.80 6.90 -18.51
#